data_AF-A0A7G1KL76-F1
#
_entry.id   AF-A0A7G1KL76-F1
#
_cell.length_a   1.000
_cell.length_b   1.000
_cell.length_c   1.000
_cell.angle_alpha   90.00
_cell.angle_beta   90.00
_cell.angle_gamma   90.00
#
_symmetry.space_group_name_H-M   'P 1'
#
loop_
_entity.id
_entity.type
_entity.pdbx_description
1 polymer ?
#
loop_
_entity_poly.entity_id
_entity_poly.type
_entity_poly.pdbx_seq_one_letter_code
_entity_poly.pdbx_strand_id
1 'polypeptide(L)'
;MDREDLTIIEFALLWQPYGGPPAEEILVNFGMTELRFRSRVVDILAARGTPTDRPLRRHARATLRSYFEIGRSAALARAAATRRP
;
A
#
# COMPACT_ATOMS: atom_id res chain seq x y z
N MET A 1 8.75 11.19 2.39
CA MET A 1 8.27 9.85 2.74
C MET A 1 9.02 9.50 4.00
N ASP A 2 8.34 9.06 5.05
CA ASP A 2 9.05 8.69 6.28
C ASP A 2 9.61 7.26 6.17
N ARG A 3 10.34 6.82 7.20
CA ARG A 3 10.98 5.50 7.22
C ARG A 3 9.96 4.35 7.23
N GLU A 4 8.84 4.55 7.91
CA GLU A 4 7.76 3.56 7.97
C GLU A 4 7.14 3.37 6.58
N ASP A 5 6.79 4.49 5.92
CA ASP A 5 6.27 4.51 4.56
C ASP A 5 7.22 3.81 3.58
N LEU A 6 8.53 4.07 3.68
CA LEU A 6 9.53 3.41 2.85
C LEU A 6 9.53 1.89 3.06
N THR A 7 9.53 1.46 4.32
CA THR A 7 9.51 0.03 4.68
C THR A 7 8.27 -0.67 4.13
N ILE A 8 7.10 -0.01 4.22
CA ILE A 8 5.84 -0.51 3.68
C ILE A 8 5.91 -0.67 2.15
N ILE A 9 6.47 0.33 1.44
CA ILE A 9 6.58 0.29 -0.03
C ILE A 9 7.60 -0.76 -0.49
N GLU A 10 8.75 -0.85 0.17
CA GLU A 10 9.78 -1.85 -0.13
C GLU A 10 9.24 -3.27 0.07
N PHE A 11 8.52 -3.49 1.17
CA PHE A 11 7.88 -4.77 1.44
C PHE A 11 6.81 -5.11 0.38
N ALA A 12 5.97 -4.15 0.01
CA ALA A 12 4.98 -4.36 -1.05
C ALA A 12 5.63 -4.69 -2.41
N LEU A 13 6.76 -4.05 -2.74
CA LEU A 13 7.55 -4.29 -3.94
C LEU A 13 8.20 -5.68 -3.96
N LEU A 14 8.79 -6.09 -2.84
CA LEU A 14 9.42 -7.41 -2.67
C LEU A 14 8.43 -8.53 -3.00
N TRP A 15 7.18 -8.38 -2.58
CA TRP A 15 6.15 -9.39 -2.74
C TRP A 15 5.37 -9.30 -4.06
N GLN A 16 5.62 -8.30 -4.91
CA GLN A 16 4.91 -8.16 -6.18
C GLN A 16 4.96 -9.38 -7.10
N PRO A 17 6.13 -10.04 -7.29
CA PRO A 17 6.20 -11.21 -8.16
C PRO A 17 5.27 -12.35 -7.71
N TYR A 18 4.88 -12.36 -6.44
CA TYR A 18 4.04 -13.39 -5.82
C TYR A 18 2.58 -12.95 -5.64
N GLY A 19 2.20 -11.79 -6.16
CA GLY A 19 0.84 -11.25 -6.03
C GLY A 19 0.56 -10.47 -4.74
N GLY A 20 1.56 -10.32 -3.87
CA GLY A 20 1.45 -9.56 -2.63
C GLY A 20 1.85 -10.33 -1.37
N PRO A 21 2.12 -9.61 -0.27
CA PRO A 21 2.47 -10.24 0.99
C PRO A 21 1.26 -10.93 1.63
N PRO A 22 1.43 -12.12 2.24
CA PRO A 22 0.36 -12.81 2.94
C PRO A 22 0.00 -12.10 4.25
N ALA A 23 -1.24 -12.28 4.72
CA ALA A 23 -1.76 -11.57 5.89
C ALA A 23 -0.95 -11.81 7.17
N GLU A 24 -0.42 -13.02 7.37
CA GLU A 24 0.41 -13.38 8.52
C GLU A 24 1.72 -12.61 8.55
N GLU A 25 2.42 -12.52 7.41
CA GLU A 25 3.64 -11.75 7.26
C GLU A 25 3.39 -10.25 7.53
N ILE A 26 2.28 -9.71 7.03
CA ILE A 26 1.91 -8.31 7.28
C ILE A 26 1.66 -8.09 8.78
N LEU A 27 0.99 -9.03 9.45
CA LEU A 27 0.70 -8.94 10.88
C LEU A 27 1.98 -9.00 11.72
N VAL A 28 2.91 -9.90 11.38
CA VAL A 28 4.20 -10.05 12.08
C VAL A 28 5.08 -8.83 11.89
N ASN A 29 5.18 -8.30 10.67
CA ASN A 29 6.11 -7.21 10.36
C ASN A 29 5.56 -5.82 10.73
N PHE A 30 4.24 -5.63 10.66
CA PHE A 30 3.63 -4.31 10.80
C PHE A 30 2.50 -4.24 11.83
N GLY A 31 2.11 -5.36 12.45
CA GLY A 31 1.03 -5.38 13.45
C GLY A 31 -0.34 -4.98 12.90
N MET A 32 -0.55 -5.06 11.59
CA MET A 32 -1.78 -4.60 10.93
C MET A 32 -2.38 -5.66 10.02
N THR A 33 -3.67 -5.52 9.72
CA THR A 33 -4.36 -6.40 8.79
C THR A 33 -3.93 -6.13 7.35
N GLU A 34 -4.03 -7.13 6.47
CA GLU A 34 -3.75 -6.98 5.04
C GLU A 34 -4.53 -5.82 4.40
N LEU A 35 -5.80 -5.65 4.79
CA LEU A 35 -6.62 -4.54 4.31
C LEU A 35 -6.07 -3.17 4.73
N ARG A 36 -5.60 -3.05 5.98
CA ARG A 36 -4.97 -1.82 6.49
C ARG A 36 -3.66 -1.55 5.75
N PHE A 37 -2.84 -2.57 5.53
CA PHE A 37 -1.59 -2.47 4.79
C PHE A 37 -1.80 -2.00 3.36
N ARG A 38 -2.72 -2.64 2.61
CA ARG A 38 -3.08 -2.23 1.24
C ARG A 38 -3.56 -0.78 1.18
N SER A 39 -4.38 -0.37 2.16
CA SER A 39 -4.85 1.02 2.26
C SER A 39 -3.67 1.98 2.48
N ARG A 40 -2.74 1.63 3.38
CA ARG A 40 -1.58 2.46 3.67
C ARG A 40 -0.67 2.60 2.45
N VAL A 41 -0.41 1.53 1.70
CA VAL A 41 0.30 1.59 0.41
C VAL A 41 -0.36 2.57 -0.56
N VAL A 42 -1.69 2.56 -0.65
CA VAL A 42 -2.45 3.49 -1.50
C VAL A 42 -2.27 4.93 -1.03
N ASP A 43 -2.45 5.21 0.26
CA ASP A 43 -2.34 6.55 0.83
C ASP A 43 -0.91 7.11 0.65
N ILE A 44 0.09 6.28 0.94
CA ILE A 44 1.50 6.60 0.74
C ILE A 44 1.71 6.98 -0.71
N LEU A 45 1.26 6.19 -1.68
CA LEU A 45 1.48 6.50 -3.10
C LEU A 45 0.56 7.59 -3.64
N ALA A 46 -0.57 7.91 -3.02
CA ALA A 46 -1.44 9.01 -3.44
C ALA A 46 -0.87 10.38 -3.05
N ALA A 47 -0.08 10.45 -1.98
CA ALA A 47 0.51 11.71 -1.54
C ALA A 47 1.46 12.32 -2.60
N ARG A 48 1.51 13.67 -2.66
CA ARG A 48 2.38 14.43 -3.60
C ARG A 48 3.85 14.04 -3.50
N GLY A 49 4.31 13.64 -2.31
CA GLY A 49 5.71 13.32 -2.02
C GLY A 49 6.65 14.53 -2.13
N THR A 50 7.91 14.34 -1.75
CA THR A 50 8.98 15.32 -1.98
C THR A 50 9.66 15.07 -3.33
N PRO A 51 10.45 16.02 -3.88
CA PRO A 51 11.25 15.77 -5.08
C PRO A 51 12.15 14.53 -4.97
N THR A 52 12.68 14.26 -3.78
CA THR A 52 13.56 13.11 -3.51
C THR A 52 12.83 11.77 -3.65
N ASP A 53 11.59 11.67 -3.16
CA ASP A 53 10.85 10.40 -3.15
C ASP A 53 9.98 10.19 -4.41
N ARG A 54 9.87 11.21 -5.28
CA ARG A 54 9.07 11.16 -6.51
C ARG A 54 9.44 10.00 -7.43
N PRO A 55 10.72 9.70 -7.71
CA PRO A 55 11.10 8.57 -8.57
C PRO A 55 10.61 7.24 -8.02
N LEU A 56 10.81 6.99 -6.72
CA LEU A 56 10.35 5.78 -6.05
C LEU A 56 8.83 5.66 -6.09
N ARG A 57 8.10 6.74 -5.78
CA ARG A 57 6.63 6.76 -5.86
C ARG A 57 6.13 6.44 -7.26
N ARG A 58 6.78 6.98 -8.29
CA ARG A 58 6.43 6.70 -9.69
C ARG A 58 6.67 5.24 -10.04
N HIS A 59 7.83 4.70 -9.67
CA HIS A 59 8.17 3.29 -9.89
C HIS A 59 7.17 2.37 -9.18
N ALA A 60 6.94 2.59 -7.88
CA ALA A 60 6.02 1.80 -7.08
C ALA A 60 4.59 1.84 -7.64
N ARG A 61 4.08 3.00 -8.09
CA ARG A 61 2.75 3.04 -8.75
C ARG A 61 2.67 2.19 -10.02
N ALA A 62 3.76 2.12 -10.79
CA ALA A 62 3.81 1.33 -12.02
C ALA A 62 3.88 -0.18 -11.70
N THR A 63 4.75 -0.55 -10.77
CA THR A 63 4.99 -1.96 -10.40
C THR A 63 3.84 -2.54 -9.59
N LEU A 64 3.30 -1.79 -8.62
CA LEU A 64 2.20 -2.24 -7.75
C LEU A 64 0.81 -2.19 -8.42
N ARG A 65 0.71 -1.96 -9.73
CA ARG A 65 -0.58 -1.71 -10.40
C ARG A 65 -1.58 -2.85 -10.23
N SER A 66 -1.14 -4.11 -10.32
CA SER A 66 -1.98 -5.30 -10.08
C SER A 66 -2.38 -5.42 -8.61
N TYR A 67 -1.47 -5.07 -7.69
CA TYR A 67 -1.73 -5.03 -6.26
C TYR A 67 -2.81 -4.00 -5.89
N PHE A 68 -2.85 -2.89 -6.62
CA PHE A 68 -3.90 -1.88 -6.51
C PHE A 68 -5.27 -2.37 -6.98
N GLU A 69 -5.40 -3.23 -7.98
CA GLU A 69 -6.73 -3.66 -8.45
C GLU A 69 -7.48 -4.49 -7.40
N ILE A 70 -6.75 -5.32 -6.65
CA ILE A 70 -7.30 -6.12 -5.56
C ILE A 70 -7.54 -5.23 -4.31
N GLY A 71 -6.59 -4.36 -3.97
CA GLY A 71 -6.68 -3.47 -2.81
C GLY A 71 -7.66 -2.30 -2.95
N ARG A 72 -7.84 -1.75 -4.15
CA ARG A 72 -8.70 -0.58 -4.43
C ARG A 72 -10.17 -0.90 -4.21
N SER A 73 -10.64 -2.10 -4.57
CA SER A 73 -12.00 -2.55 -4.23
C SER A 73 -12.26 -2.54 -2.72
N ALA A 74 -11.28 -2.99 -1.94
CA ALA A 74 -11.41 -3.05 -0.49
C ALA A 74 -11.23 -1.67 0.19
N ALA A 75 -10.37 -0.80 -0.37
CA ALA A 75 -10.23 0.59 0.06
C ALA A 75 -11.50 1.42 -0.22
N LEU A 76 -12.13 1.23 -1.40
CA LEU A 76 -13.42 1.83 -1.74
C LEU A 76 -14.54 1.35 -0.82
N ALA A 77 -14.59 0.05 -0.50
CA ALA A 77 -15.55 -0.51 0.46
C ALA A 77 -15.40 0.12 1.86
N ARG A 78 -14.16 0.35 2.32
CA ARG A 78 -13.89 1.07 3.58
C ARG A 78 -14.32 2.53 3.54
N ALA A 79 -13.97 3.25 2.47
CA ALA A 79 -14.35 4.66 2.30
C ALA A 79 -15.89 4.84 2.29
N ALA A 80 -16.61 3.89 1.68
CA ALA A 80 -18.07 3.83 1.70
C ALA A 80 -18.62 3.49 3.10
N ALA A 81 -18.00 2.57 3.84
CA ALA A 81 -18.40 2.21 5.20
C ALA A 81 -18.22 3.37 6.21
N THR A 82 -17.17 4.18 6.05
CA THR A 82 -16.97 5.40 6.85
C THR A 82 -17.91 6.56 6.50
N ARG A 83 -18.70 6.44 5.42
CA ARG A 83 -19.63 7.47 4.95
C ARG A 83 -21.10 7.21 5.33
N ARG A 84 -21.36 6.24 6.22
CA ARG A 84 -22.73 5.95 6.68
C ARG A 84 -23.11 6.91 7.82
N PRO A 85 -24.20 7.70 7.68
CA PRO A 85 -24.68 8.64 8.70
C PRO A 85 -25.25 7.95 9.93
#